data_AF-A0A7V9DNG1-F1
#
_entry.id   AF-A0A7V9DNG1-F1
#
_cell.length_a   1.000
_cell.length_b   1.000
_cell.length_c   1.000
_cell.angle_alpha   90.00
_cell.angle_beta   90.00
_cell.angle_gamma   90.00
#
_symmetry.space_group_name_H-M   'P 1'
#
loop_
_entity.id
_entity.type
_entity.pdbx_description
1 polymer ?
#
loop_
_entity_poly.entity_id
_entity_poly.type
_entity_poly.pdbx_seq_one_letter_code
_entity_poly.pdbx_strand_id
1 'polypeptide(L)'
;MPFATAADVVVLLSAGTFGALQLLPSRVSVLAASGCTVGVAVSGSTSWPAEEIAGFVGCDVVAMLPSVRVRRAARSMAGGEWAAWWSAVRDLAGYLHAISASEVASK
;
A
#
# COMPACT_ATOMS: atom_id res chain seq x y z
N MET A 1 -11.39 -12.58 6.90
CA MET A 1 -11.23 -11.66 5.76
C MET A 1 -10.75 -12.46 4.55
N PRO A 2 -11.57 -12.65 3.50
CA PRO A 2 -11.25 -13.58 2.41
C PRO A 2 -10.01 -13.19 1.59
N PHE A 3 -9.67 -11.90 1.49
CA PHE A 3 -8.45 -11.45 0.80
C PHE A 3 -7.17 -11.69 1.61
N ALA A 4 -7.24 -11.64 2.94
CA ALA A 4 -6.09 -11.82 3.82
C ALA A 4 -5.64 -13.30 3.83
N THR A 5 -6.59 -14.23 3.70
CA THR A 5 -6.32 -15.67 3.62
C THR A 5 -5.64 -16.09 2.31
N ALA A 6 -5.68 -15.23 1.28
CA ALA A 6 -5.05 -15.47 -0.02
C ALA A 6 -3.66 -14.82 -0.17
N ALA A 7 -3.24 -14.01 0.81
CA ALA A 7 -1.98 -13.26 0.75
C ALA A 7 -1.05 -13.68 1.90
N ASP A 8 0.09 -14.28 1.56
CA ASP A 8 1.15 -14.62 2.52
C ASP A 8 1.78 -13.36 3.15
N VAL A 9 1.81 -12.26 2.38
CA VAL A 9 2.43 -10.99 2.77
C VAL A 9 1.47 -9.82 2.47
N VAL A 10 1.31 -8.93 3.46
CA VAL A 10 0.51 -7.71 3.34
C VAL A 10 1.37 -6.49 3.72
N VAL A 11 1.41 -5.48 2.86
CA VAL A 11 2.07 -4.20 3.13
C VAL A 11 1.03 -3.12 3.35
N LEU A 12 1.04 -2.51 4.54
CA LEU A 12 0.22 -1.34 4.86
C LEU A 12 0.97 -0.07 4.46
N LEU A 13 0.34 0.77 3.63
CA LEU A 13 0.87 2.09 3.29
C LEU A 13 0.24 3.14 4.20
N SER A 14 1.06 3.95 4.88
CA SER A 14 0.59 5.04 5.74
C SER A 14 1.35 6.33 5.50
N ALA A 15 0.77 7.45 5.94
CA ALA A 15 1.51 8.71 6.04
C ALA A 15 2.36 8.70 7.32
N GLY A 16 3.49 9.38 7.31
CA GLY A 16 4.38 9.52 8.46
C GLY A 16 3.86 10.39 9.62
N THR A 17 2.59 10.82 9.57
CA THR A 17 1.97 11.63 10.62
C THR A 17 1.48 10.74 11.77
N PHE A 18 1.59 11.23 13.01
CA PHE A 18 1.12 10.49 14.19
C PHE A 18 -0.35 10.04 14.06
N GLY A 19 -1.21 10.92 13.54
CA GLY A 19 -2.63 10.61 13.34
C GLY A 19 -2.90 9.48 12.35
N ALA A 20 -2.01 9.23 11.39
CA ALA A 20 -2.09 8.10 10.49
C ALA A 20 -1.45 6.84 11.08
N LEU A 21 -0.31 6.99 11.76
CA LEU A 21 0.39 5.88 12.42
C LEU A 21 -0.46 5.21 13.51
N GLN A 22 -1.21 5.98 14.32
CA GLN A 22 -2.03 5.44 15.42
C GLN A 22 -3.11 4.43 14.99
N LEU A 23 -3.47 4.41 13.70
CA LEU A 23 -4.47 3.47 13.18
C LEU A 23 -3.85 2.09 12.89
N LEU A 24 -2.54 2.03 12.65
CA LEU A 24 -1.85 0.84 12.18
C LEU A 24 -1.83 -0.32 13.18
N PRO A 25 -1.60 -0.15 14.49
CA PRO A 25 -1.54 -1.27 15.43
C PRO A 25 -2.77 -2.18 15.36
N SER A 26 -3.96 -1.58 15.30
CA SER A 26 -5.22 -2.32 15.19
C SER A 26 -5.34 -3.10 13.86
N ARG A 27 -4.84 -2.53 12.76
CA ARG A 27 -4.87 -3.16 11.43
C ARG A 27 -3.86 -4.30 11.33
N VAL A 28 -2.66 -4.08 11.84
CA VAL A 28 -1.60 -5.09 11.95
C VAL A 28 -2.11 -6.28 12.76
N SER A 29 -2.71 -6.02 13.93
CA SER A 29 -3.25 -7.09 14.79
C SER A 29 -4.30 -7.94 14.06
N VAL A 30 -5.26 -7.33 13.36
CA VAL A 30 -6.30 -8.06 12.61
C VAL A 30 -5.72 -8.89 11.46
N LEU A 31 -4.74 -8.36 10.73
CA LEU A 31 -4.11 -9.05 9.60
C LEU A 31 -3.19 -10.18 10.07
N ALA A 32 -2.40 -9.94 11.11
CA ALA A 32 -1.56 -10.97 11.73
C ALA A 32 -2.42 -12.11 12.30
N ALA A 33 -3.54 -11.79 12.96
CA ALA A 33 -4.50 -12.80 13.44
C ALA A 33 -5.16 -13.60 12.31
N SER A 34 -5.12 -13.09 11.07
CA SER A 34 -5.60 -13.79 9.88
C SER A 34 -4.52 -14.65 9.20
N GLY A 35 -3.31 -14.72 9.78
CA GLY A 35 -2.19 -15.54 9.27
C GLY A 35 -1.24 -14.82 8.32
N CYS A 36 -1.41 -13.50 8.09
CA CYS A 36 -0.55 -12.76 7.18
C CYS A 36 0.78 -12.36 7.85
N THR A 37 1.87 -12.35 7.07
CA THR A 37 3.06 -11.55 7.41
C THR A 37 2.79 -10.10 7.06
N VAL A 38 2.91 -9.18 8.02
CA VAL A 38 2.55 -7.77 7.85
C VAL A 38 3.79 -6.88 7.92
N GLY A 39 3.93 -5.98 6.94
CA GLY A 39 4.92 -4.91 6.96
C GLY A 39 4.27 -3.55 6.72
N VAL A 40 4.97 -2.48 7.06
CA VAL A 40 4.49 -1.09 6.85
C VAL A 40 5.45 -0.31 5.97
N ALA A 41 4.90 0.34 4.96
CA ALA A 41 5.57 1.38 4.20
C ALA A 41 5.06 2.75 4.67
N VAL A 42 5.96 3.63 5.08
CA VAL A 42 5.63 4.99 5.54
C VAL A 42 5.97 5.98 4.45
N SER A 43 5.02 6.83 4.08
CA SER A 43 5.19 7.87 3.07
C SER A 43 5.24 9.26 3.68
N GLY A 44 6.10 10.10 3.09
CA GLY A 44 6.29 11.48 3.53
C GLY A 44 7.28 11.63 4.68
N SER A 45 7.43 12.85 5.18
CA SER A 45 8.34 13.14 6.28
C SER A 45 7.72 12.72 7.62
N THR A 46 8.53 12.10 8.46
CA THR A 46 8.22 11.81 9.86
C THR A 46 9.44 12.17 10.71
N SER A 47 9.21 12.57 11.95
CA SER A 47 10.29 12.81 12.92
C SER A 47 10.70 11.55 13.68
N TRP A 48 9.98 10.43 13.47
CA TRP A 48 10.22 9.18 14.17
C TRP A 48 11.21 8.32 13.37
N PRO A 49 12.24 7.76 14.00
CA PRO A 49 13.08 6.76 13.35
C PRO A 49 12.25 5.50 13.06
N ALA A 50 12.65 4.73 12.04
CA ALA A 50 11.91 3.55 11.60
C ALA A 50 11.72 2.50 12.71
N GLU A 51 12.69 2.39 13.63
CA GLU A 51 12.62 1.49 14.79
C GLU A 51 11.54 1.88 15.80
N GLU A 52 11.36 3.18 16.07
CA GLU A 52 10.29 3.66 16.94
C GLU A 52 8.93 3.43 16.30
N ILE A 53 8.82 3.64 14.99
CA ILE A 53 7.60 3.33 14.24
C ILE A 53 7.31 1.83 14.29
N ALA A 54 8.30 0.97 14.07
CA ALA A 54 8.14 -0.48 14.13
C ALA A 54 7.65 -0.94 15.52
N GLY A 55 8.26 -0.40 16.58
CA GLY A 55 7.85 -0.68 17.96
C GLY A 55 6.44 -0.19 18.27
N PHE A 56 6.07 1.00 17.78
CA PHE A 56 4.72 1.56 17.98
C PHE A 56 3.64 0.80 17.21
N VAL A 57 3.92 0.44 15.95
CA VAL A 57 2.96 -0.21 15.06
C VAL A 57 2.84 -1.72 15.33
N GLY A 58 3.91 -2.34 15.87
CA GLY A 58 3.96 -3.76 16.18
C GLY A 58 4.29 -4.65 14.97
N CYS A 59 4.94 -4.11 13.95
CA CYS A 59 5.48 -4.87 12.81
C CYS A 59 6.65 -4.14 12.15
N ASP A 60 7.34 -4.81 11.22
CA ASP A 60 8.49 -4.23 10.53
C ASP A 60 8.10 -3.06 9.61
N VAL A 61 8.95 -2.03 9.60
CA VAL A 61 8.91 -0.98 8.59
C VAL A 61 9.72 -1.43 7.39
N VAL A 62 9.05 -1.79 6.30
CA VAL A 62 9.69 -2.32 5.09
C VAL A 62 10.20 -1.23 4.15
N ALA A 63 9.68 -0.01 4.26
CA ALA A 63 10.11 1.12 3.45
C ALA A 63 9.79 2.48 4.09
N MET A 64 10.71 3.43 3.95
CA MET A 64 10.50 4.85 4.19
C MET A 64 10.51 5.57 2.83
N LEU A 65 9.34 6.02 2.38
CA LEU A 65 9.12 6.59 1.05
C LEU A 65 9.14 8.13 1.12
N PRO A 66 9.92 8.81 0.25
CA PRO A 66 9.94 10.26 0.21
C PRO A 66 8.59 10.84 -0.25
N SER A 67 8.29 12.07 0.16
CA SER A 67 7.12 12.80 -0.34
C SER A 67 7.34 13.21 -1.80
N VAL A 68 6.55 12.64 -2.71
CA VAL A 68 6.57 13.02 -4.13
C VAL A 68 5.58 14.16 -4.36
N ARG A 69 6.07 15.41 -4.30
CA ARG A 69 5.24 16.62 -4.52
C ARG A 69 5.05 17.00 -5.98
N VAL A 70 5.91 16.50 -6.87
CA VAL A 70 5.83 16.76 -8.31
C VAL A 70 5.78 15.43 -9.03
N ARG A 71 4.63 15.10 -9.64
CA ARG A 71 4.62 14.14 -10.74
C ARG A 71 5.35 14.80 -11.90
N ARG A 72 6.64 14.52 -12.08
CA ARG A 72 7.21 14.66 -13.43
C ARG A 72 6.34 13.80 -14.34
N ALA A 73 6.01 14.31 -15.53
CA ALA A 73 5.29 13.54 -16.55
C ALA A 73 5.87 12.13 -16.58
N ALA A 74 5.00 11.12 -16.43
CA ALA A 74 5.42 9.74 -16.25
C ALA A 74 6.45 9.41 -17.32
N ARG A 75 7.69 9.19 -16.92
CA ARG A 75 8.66 8.60 -17.84
C ARG A 75 8.07 7.25 -18.18
N SER A 76 7.85 6.99 -19.47
CA SER A 76 7.24 5.74 -19.91
C SER A 76 7.95 4.57 -19.23
N MET A 77 7.24 3.87 -18.34
CA MET A 77 7.74 2.66 -17.67
C MET A 77 7.61 1.43 -18.58
N ALA A 78 7.20 1.62 -19.84
CA ALA A 78 7.04 0.54 -20.81
C ALA A 78 8.37 -0.10 -21.25
N GLY A 79 9.52 0.52 -20.96
CA GLY A 79 10.84 0.08 -21.45
C GLY A 79 11.85 -0.31 -20.37
N GLY A 80 11.42 -0.71 -19.17
CA GLY A 80 12.32 -1.11 -18.09
C GLY A 80 11.91 -2.42 -17.42
N GLU A 81 12.67 -2.84 -16.41
CA GLU A 81 12.40 -4.07 -15.63
C GLU A 81 11.00 -4.08 -14.97
N TRP A 82 10.41 -2.90 -14.80
CA TRP A 82 9.07 -2.71 -14.25
C TRP A 82 7.94 -2.77 -15.29
N ALA A 83 8.24 -2.97 -16.58
CA ALA A 83 7.25 -2.90 -17.66
C ALA A 83 6.14 -3.95 -17.53
N ALA A 84 6.49 -5.18 -17.16
CA ALA A 84 5.53 -6.26 -16.97
C ALA A 84 4.57 -5.96 -15.81
N TRP A 85 5.12 -5.54 -14.66
CA TRP A 85 4.32 -5.13 -13.51
C TRP A 85 3.42 -3.92 -13.84
N TRP A 86 3.96 -2.91 -14.52
CA TRP A 86 3.18 -1.73 -14.90
C TRP A 86 2.07 -2.06 -15.90
N SER A 87 2.28 -3.02 -16.81
CA SER A 87 1.21 -3.51 -17.68
C SER A 87 0.08 -4.15 -16.88
N ALA A 88 0.41 -5.06 -15.96
CA ALA A 88 -0.58 -5.71 -15.11
C ALA A 88 -1.38 -4.71 -14.26
N VAL A 89 -0.74 -3.66 -13.73
CA VAL A 89 -1.42 -2.58 -13.01
C VAL A 89 -2.40 -1.83 -13.91
N ARG A 90 -2.03 -1.54 -15.16
CA ARG A 90 -2.94 -0.88 -16.12
C ARG A 90 -4.12 -1.76 -16.50
N ASP A 91 -3.88 -3.04 -16.72
CA ASP A 91 -4.92 -4.00 -17.07
C ASP A 91 -5.94 -4.14 -15.93
N LEU A 92 -5.45 -4.24 -14.69
CA LEU A 92 -6.30 -4.24 -13.50
C LEU A 92 -7.07 -2.93 -13.34
N ALA A 93 -6.43 -1.77 -13.53
CA ALA A 93 -7.10 -0.48 -13.45
C ALA A 93 -8.21 -0.34 -14.51
N GLY A 94 -7.96 -0.80 -15.74
CA GLY A 94 -8.96 -0.83 -16.80
C GLY A 94 -10.15 -1.73 -16.46
N TYR A 95 -9.89 -2.93 -15.93
CA TYR A 95 -10.92 -3.85 -15.46
C TYR A 95 -11.80 -3.25 -14.36
N LEU A 96 -11.18 -2.64 -13.34
CA LEU A 96 -11.93 -1.99 -12.24
C LEU A 96 -12.79 -0.83 -12.75
N HIS A 97 -12.29 -0.05 -13.70
CA HIS A 97 -13.06 1.05 -14.29
C HIS A 97 -14.26 0.54 -15.11
N ALA A 98 -14.08 -0.55 -15.86
CA ALA A 98 -15.15 -1.17 -16.64
C ALA A 98 -16.26 -1.73 -15.73
N ILE A 99 -15.91 -2.36 -14.60
CA ILE A 99 -16.89 -2.82 -13.62
C ILE A 99 -17.68 -1.65 -13.05
N SER A 100 -16.99 -0.61 -12.56
CA SER A 100 -17.68 0.57 -11.99
C SER A 100 -18.60 1.24 -13.00
N ALA A 101 -18.22 1.31 -14.28
CA ALA A 101 -19.08 1.84 -15.33
C ALA A 101 -20.33 0.96 -15.58
N SER A 102 -20.19 -0.37 -15.53
CA SER A 102 -21.30 -1.31 -15.72
C SER A 102 -22.31 -1.31 -14.56
N GLU A 103 -21.85 -1.10 -13.32
CA GLU A 103 -22.71 -0.99 -12.14
C GLU A 103 -23.53 0.30 -12.13
N VAL A 104 -22.98 1.39 -12.67
CA VAL A 104 -23.70 2.66 -12.82
C VAL A 104 -24.73 2.59 -13.95
N ALA A 105 -24.45 1.86 -15.03
CA ALA A 105 -25.39 1.68 -16.15
C ALA A 105 -26.56 0.73 -15.84
N SER A 106 -26.45 -0.08 -14.78
CA SER A 106 -27.49 -1.05 -14.37
C SER A 106 -28.44 -0.51 -13.28
N LYS A 107 -28.30 0.76 -12.89
CA LYS A 107 -29.19 1.49 -11.98
C LYS A 107 -29.98 2.54 -12.73
#